data_AF-A0A2H0P304-F1
#
_entry.id   AF-A0A2H0P304-F1
#
_cell.length_a   1.000
_cell.length_b   1.000
_cell.length_c   1.000
_cell.angle_alpha   90.00
_cell.angle_beta   90.00
_cell.angle_gamma   90.00
#
_symmetry.space_group_name_H-M   'P 1'
#
loop_
_entity.id
_entity.type
_entity.pdbx_description
1 polymer ?
#
loop_
_entity_poly.entity_id
_entity_poly.type
_entity_poly.pdbx_seq_one_letter_code
_entity_poly.pdbx_strand_id
1 'polypeptide(L)'
;MIRYPSKLKRVISLISVFIFSILISTGCGSSKSEQELVDADNDGIWDINDLYPNDTDNDGITNDMDADNDNDSCVDSVDAFPYDPRECADTDNDGIGNNADSDDDGDGILDVDDVFPLNKDEWSDTNSNGIGNNADTDDDGDGFPDAVDLFPEDPKKAGDHDGDGVDSLVDLDDDNDGYLDEVELQEGSNPLDAASIPLDGDADGLTDKQEIAFGSSPYTADTDGDGLGDKVEYFLGTNPNSIDSDADWYDDMVEVGNDLSNVPDHDNDGIIDALDYYLAFEFRPYEEIESEEHDRFGLSVANDVTIYIADFVDNAVRVFTKDGVPNGFLAYDELLHVNDITSFGDNELIVADTFNDRIIKLKISGEVEEIFEHQPDGSPGGFVSPRGVDVDNGGNIYVADTWNNRIQRYDALGKTWQALDGFLDPQDIAVSSDGIIAVADTGNFSVQLYNAAFDFVGTIDNSSLNLTPFDFKPRSVSFDQSGNLFIVDDASSRVVVVNKNYEFVRSFGSAGAGVAEFLSPTAVDIDKNGKVYVTDRSRVQVF
;
A
#
# COMPACT_ATOMS: atom_id res chain seq x y z
N MET A 1 -40.99 -22.01 40.04
CA MET A 1 -42.26 -22.34 40.74
C MET A 1 -43.00 -21.03 40.95
N ILE A 2 -43.95 -20.66 40.08
CA ILE A 2 -45.37 -21.06 40.15
C ILE A 2 -46.04 -20.62 41.47
N ARG A 3 -47.00 -19.70 41.30
CA ARG A 3 -48.26 -19.48 42.05
C ARG A 3 -48.30 -18.53 43.27
N TYR A 4 -48.91 -17.36 43.03
CA TYR A 4 -50.11 -16.80 43.70
C TYR A 4 -50.92 -17.81 44.56
N PRO A 5 -51.66 -17.43 45.63
CA PRO A 5 -52.73 -16.42 45.49
C PRO A 5 -53.18 -15.63 46.74
N SER A 6 -54.03 -14.65 46.40
CA SER A 6 -55.03 -13.89 47.15
C SER A 6 -55.73 -14.58 48.35
N LYS A 7 -56.00 -13.77 49.39
CA LYS A 7 -57.22 -13.82 50.23
C LYS A 7 -57.61 -12.39 50.64
N LEU A 8 -58.77 -11.85 50.24
CA LEU A 8 -60.15 -12.10 50.68
C LEU A 8 -60.60 -11.25 51.90
N LYS A 9 -61.50 -10.29 51.59
CA LYS A 9 -62.75 -9.94 52.29
C LYS A 9 -62.74 -9.16 53.64
N ARG A 10 -63.19 -7.89 53.51
CA ARG A 10 -64.53 -7.36 53.87
C ARG A 10 -64.92 -7.08 55.36
N VAL A 11 -65.28 -5.80 55.57
CA VAL A 11 -66.38 -5.17 56.37
C VAL A 11 -66.18 -4.77 57.87
N ILE A 12 -66.77 -3.58 58.17
CA ILE A 12 -67.39 -3.04 59.42
C ILE A 12 -66.40 -2.15 60.24
N SER A 13 -66.68 -0.90 60.69
CA SER A 13 -67.91 -0.22 61.13
C SER A 13 -67.74 1.32 61.18
N LEU A 14 -68.89 2.01 61.10
CA LEU A 14 -69.19 3.43 61.40
C LEU A 14 -68.83 3.91 62.83
N ILE A 15 -68.63 5.23 62.98
CA ILE A 15 -69.17 6.10 64.05
C ILE A 15 -69.50 7.49 63.44
N SER A 16 -70.79 7.81 63.23
CA SER A 16 -71.68 8.75 63.99
C SER A 16 -71.41 10.25 63.69
N VAL A 17 -72.39 11.14 63.50
CA VAL A 17 -73.49 11.49 64.41
C VAL A 17 -74.64 12.24 63.67
N PHE A 18 -75.86 11.74 63.88
CA PHE A 18 -77.18 12.40 64.08
C PHE A 18 -77.52 13.74 63.41
N ILE A 19 -78.69 13.77 62.74
CA ILE A 19 -79.90 14.47 63.24
C ILE A 19 -81.16 13.59 63.05
N PHE A 20 -81.96 13.51 64.13
CA PHE A 20 -83.24 12.83 64.35
C PHE A 20 -84.38 13.48 63.53
N SER A 21 -85.20 12.75 62.75
CA SER A 21 -86.44 12.02 63.12
C SER A 21 -87.62 12.89 63.64
N ILE A 22 -88.78 12.87 62.97
CA ILE A 22 -89.98 12.07 63.36
C ILE A 22 -91.19 12.29 62.40
N LEU A 23 -91.81 11.14 62.10
CA LEU A 23 -93.05 10.74 61.40
C LEU A 23 -94.32 11.62 61.43
N ILE A 24 -95.16 11.44 60.39
CA ILE A 24 -96.52 10.81 60.37
C ILE A 24 -96.93 10.65 58.88
N SER A 25 -97.01 9.43 58.34
CA SER A 25 -98.21 8.62 58.04
C SER A 25 -99.07 9.02 56.82
N THR A 26 -99.25 8.01 55.95
CA THR A 26 -100.42 7.69 55.09
C THR A 26 -100.82 8.66 53.96
N GLY A 27 -100.55 8.23 52.73
CA GLY A 27 -101.58 7.86 51.75
C GLY A 27 -102.45 8.95 51.09
N CYS A 28 -102.54 8.84 49.76
CA CYS A 28 -103.59 9.35 48.88
C CYS A 28 -103.51 10.83 48.50
N GLY A 29 -103.59 11.08 47.19
CA GLY A 29 -103.21 12.34 46.56
C GLY A 29 -104.17 13.50 46.77
N SER A 30 -103.64 14.70 46.54
CA SER A 30 -104.34 15.88 46.03
C SER A 30 -103.34 17.01 45.91
N SER A 31 -103.21 17.52 44.69
CA SER A 31 -102.56 18.78 44.28
C SER A 31 -102.47 19.89 45.32
N LYS A 32 -101.24 20.36 45.58
CA LYS A 32 -100.86 21.78 45.63
C LYS A 32 -99.42 21.89 45.14
N SER A 33 -99.18 22.81 44.20
CA SER A 33 -97.86 23.18 43.70
C SER A 33 -97.05 23.85 44.81
N GLU A 34 -95.98 23.20 45.27
CA GLU A 34 -94.81 23.94 45.75
C GLU A 34 -94.03 24.31 44.49
N GLN A 35 -93.98 25.59 44.14
CA GLN A 35 -92.96 26.07 43.20
C GLN A 35 -91.63 25.90 43.94
N GLU A 36 -90.75 25.06 43.39
CA GLU A 36 -89.35 25.03 43.83
C GLU A 36 -88.82 26.45 43.68
N LEU A 37 -88.26 26.99 44.78
CA LEU A 37 -87.58 28.27 44.75
C LEU A 37 -86.26 28.03 44.05
N VAL A 38 -86.22 28.44 42.78
CA VAL A 38 -85.03 28.44 41.94
C VAL A 38 -84.39 29.82 42.08
N ASP A 39 -83.07 29.83 42.11
CA ASP A 39 -82.19 30.99 42.11
C ASP A 39 -81.17 30.62 41.03
N ALA A 40 -81.47 31.05 39.80
CA ALA A 40 -80.87 30.47 38.60
C ALA A 40 -79.45 30.99 38.33
N ASP A 41 -79.14 32.21 38.74
CA ASP A 41 -77.85 32.89 38.61
C ASP A 41 -77.06 32.96 39.94
N ASN A 42 -77.62 32.44 41.04
CA ASN A 42 -76.98 32.40 42.36
C ASN A 42 -76.64 33.79 42.94
N ASP A 43 -77.36 34.85 42.54
CA ASP A 43 -77.20 36.20 43.12
C ASP A 43 -77.73 36.31 44.57
N GLY A 44 -78.46 35.29 45.02
CA GLY A 44 -79.06 35.18 46.34
C GLY A 44 -80.50 35.72 46.42
N ILE A 45 -81.13 36.03 45.29
CA ILE A 45 -82.52 36.45 45.11
C ILE A 45 -83.26 35.34 44.34
N TRP A 46 -84.32 34.80 44.94
CA TRP A 46 -85.10 33.75 44.26
C TRP A 46 -85.79 34.32 43.01
N ASP A 47 -85.76 33.60 41.88
CA ASP A 47 -86.28 34.00 40.55
C ASP A 47 -87.67 34.64 40.60
N ILE A 48 -88.53 34.20 41.52
CA ILE A 48 -89.91 34.72 41.69
C ILE A 48 -89.96 36.18 42.17
N ASN A 49 -88.89 36.66 42.79
CA ASN A 49 -88.73 38.02 43.30
C ASN A 49 -87.59 38.78 42.63
N ASP A 50 -86.98 38.17 41.61
CA ASP A 50 -85.87 38.76 40.89
C ASP A 50 -86.38 39.59 39.69
N LEU A 51 -85.78 40.76 39.50
CA LEU A 51 -86.06 41.64 38.37
C LEU A 51 -85.32 41.17 37.10
N TYR A 52 -84.21 40.45 37.27
CA TYR A 52 -83.35 39.94 36.20
C TYR A 52 -83.07 38.43 36.35
N PRO A 53 -84.11 37.58 36.39
CA PRO A 53 -83.92 36.15 36.61
C PRO A 53 -83.09 35.53 35.47
N ASN A 54 -81.97 34.88 35.81
CA ASN A 54 -80.92 34.40 34.89
C ASN A 54 -80.10 35.57 34.33
N ASP A 55 -79.36 36.26 35.21
CA ASP A 55 -78.34 37.27 34.93
C ASP A 55 -77.00 36.78 35.51
N THR A 56 -76.19 36.08 34.69
CA THR A 56 -75.04 35.31 35.17
C THR A 56 -73.91 36.21 35.72
N ASP A 57 -73.69 37.40 35.16
CA ASP A 57 -72.65 38.34 35.60
C ASP A 57 -73.14 39.46 36.54
N ASN A 58 -74.45 39.58 36.73
CA ASN A 58 -75.10 40.59 37.56
C ASN A 58 -74.89 42.03 37.08
N ASP A 59 -74.79 42.27 35.78
CA ASP A 59 -74.68 43.61 35.20
C ASP A 59 -76.05 44.32 35.06
N GLY A 60 -77.14 43.58 35.25
CA GLY A 60 -78.52 44.04 35.15
C GLY A 60 -79.15 43.85 33.77
N ILE A 61 -78.61 42.97 32.93
CA ILE A 61 -79.16 42.49 31.67
C ILE A 61 -79.37 40.98 31.79
N THR A 62 -80.55 40.47 31.45
CA THR A 62 -80.80 39.02 31.50
C THR A 62 -80.06 38.32 30.35
N ASN A 63 -79.64 37.07 30.57
CA ASN A 63 -78.85 36.30 29.60
C ASN A 63 -79.49 36.17 28.19
N ASP A 64 -80.81 36.33 28.07
CA ASP A 64 -81.49 36.31 26.76
C ASP A 64 -81.39 37.63 25.97
N MET A 65 -80.92 38.69 26.63
CA MET A 65 -80.72 40.03 26.08
C MET A 65 -79.28 40.53 26.19
N ASP A 66 -78.41 39.79 26.87
CA ASP A 66 -76.97 40.03 26.88
C ASP A 66 -76.29 39.41 25.63
N ALA A 67 -75.14 39.94 25.26
CA ALA A 67 -74.28 39.41 24.21
C ALA A 67 -73.01 38.76 24.78
N ASP A 68 -72.77 38.88 26.08
CA ASP A 68 -71.63 38.37 26.85
C ASP A 68 -72.12 38.08 28.28
N ASN A 69 -72.83 36.96 28.45
CA ASN A 69 -73.64 36.68 29.66
C ASN A 69 -72.84 36.58 30.96
N ASP A 70 -71.54 36.29 30.90
CA ASP A 70 -70.68 36.19 32.07
C ASP A 70 -69.61 37.30 32.14
N ASN A 71 -69.64 38.22 31.18
CA ASN A 71 -68.82 39.43 31.08
C ASN A 71 -67.30 39.16 31.12
N ASP A 72 -66.86 38.03 30.57
CA ASP A 72 -65.45 37.65 30.51
C ASP A 72 -64.71 38.18 29.26
N SER A 73 -65.43 38.92 28.41
CA SER A 73 -65.01 39.49 27.12
C SER A 73 -65.07 38.54 25.92
N CYS A 74 -65.62 37.34 26.09
CA CYS A 74 -65.92 36.39 25.02
C CYS A 74 -67.43 36.44 24.72
N VAL A 75 -67.81 37.00 23.56
CA VAL A 75 -69.23 37.12 23.22
C VAL A 75 -69.87 35.75 22.99
N ASP A 76 -71.08 35.55 23.53
CA ASP A 76 -71.86 34.30 23.50
C ASP A 76 -71.87 33.57 22.16
N SER A 77 -71.83 34.33 21.05
CA SER A 77 -71.89 33.77 19.70
C SER A 77 -70.66 32.93 19.29
N VAL A 78 -69.55 33.06 20.01
CA VAL A 78 -68.30 32.33 19.77
C VAL A 78 -67.70 31.74 21.05
N ASP A 79 -68.40 31.89 22.16
CA ASP A 79 -68.00 31.36 23.46
C ASP A 79 -68.55 29.93 23.65
N ALA A 80 -67.65 29.00 23.96
CA ALA A 80 -68.01 27.61 24.24
C ALA A 80 -68.69 27.45 25.61
N PHE A 81 -68.43 28.35 26.56
CA PHE A 81 -69.02 28.36 27.90
C PHE A 81 -69.62 29.72 28.26
N PRO A 82 -70.75 30.13 27.64
CA PRO A 82 -71.38 31.44 27.84
C PRO A 82 -71.91 31.74 29.25
N TYR A 83 -71.57 30.96 30.26
CA TYR A 83 -72.00 31.18 31.65
C TYR A 83 -70.88 30.87 32.66
N ASP A 84 -69.65 30.60 32.24
CA ASP A 84 -68.49 30.45 33.14
C ASP A 84 -67.41 31.47 32.77
N PRO A 85 -67.26 32.58 33.54
CA PRO A 85 -66.41 33.71 33.18
C PRO A 85 -64.90 33.43 33.27
N ARG A 86 -64.53 32.15 33.34
CA ARG A 86 -63.16 31.65 33.39
C ARG A 86 -62.86 30.79 32.17
N GLU A 87 -63.81 30.54 31.28
CA GLU A 87 -63.64 29.64 30.15
C GLU A 87 -64.30 30.23 28.91
N CYS A 88 -63.54 30.40 27.83
CA CYS A 88 -64.10 30.84 26.54
C CYS A 88 -64.04 29.76 25.45
N ALA A 89 -63.08 28.84 25.56
CA ALA A 89 -62.69 27.92 24.51
C ALA A 89 -62.84 26.47 24.98
N ASP A 90 -63.24 25.61 24.05
CA ASP A 90 -63.33 24.16 24.16
C ASP A 90 -62.74 23.61 22.86
N THR A 91 -61.41 23.44 22.82
CA THR A 91 -60.71 23.15 21.56
C THR A 91 -61.04 21.76 21.02
N ASP A 92 -61.19 20.75 21.89
CA ASP A 92 -61.51 19.37 21.49
C ASP A 92 -63.01 19.03 21.51
N ASN A 93 -63.85 19.91 22.07
CA ASN A 93 -65.30 19.78 22.21
C ASN A 93 -65.74 18.63 23.13
N ASP A 94 -64.97 18.30 24.17
CA ASP A 94 -65.35 17.30 25.17
C ASP A 94 -66.31 17.84 26.26
N GLY A 95 -66.44 19.16 26.34
CA GLY A 95 -67.28 19.89 27.29
C GLY A 95 -66.58 20.34 28.57
N ILE A 96 -65.25 20.26 28.64
CA ILE A 96 -64.38 20.88 29.64
C ILE A 96 -63.68 22.07 28.95
N GLY A 97 -63.64 23.23 29.62
CA GLY A 97 -63.01 24.41 29.04
C GLY A 97 -61.50 24.38 29.18
N ASN A 98 -60.80 25.00 28.23
CA ASN A 98 -59.34 24.94 28.12
C ASN A 98 -58.57 25.36 29.39
N ASN A 99 -59.08 26.28 30.22
CA ASN A 99 -58.37 26.65 31.46
C ASN A 99 -58.53 25.58 32.56
N ALA A 100 -59.48 24.67 32.44
CA ALA A 100 -59.76 23.57 33.36
C ALA A 100 -59.39 22.19 32.80
N ASP A 101 -59.28 22.07 31.47
CA ASP A 101 -58.74 20.89 30.81
C ASP A 101 -57.22 20.83 30.98
N SER A 102 -56.66 19.64 30.75
CA SER A 102 -55.22 19.38 30.80
C SER A 102 -54.70 18.78 29.50
N ASP A 103 -55.56 18.63 28.50
CA ASP A 103 -55.36 18.06 27.16
C ASP A 103 -56.34 18.79 26.21
N ASP A 104 -56.08 20.08 26.01
CA ASP A 104 -57.01 21.05 25.42
C ASP A 104 -57.52 20.65 24.02
N ASP A 105 -56.72 19.92 23.23
CA ASP A 105 -57.06 19.48 21.88
C ASP A 105 -57.38 17.98 21.74
N GLY A 106 -57.25 17.23 22.84
CA GLY A 106 -57.70 15.85 22.98
C GLY A 106 -56.90 14.84 22.17
N ASP A 107 -55.63 15.12 21.86
CA ASP A 107 -54.75 14.18 21.15
C ASP A 107 -54.12 13.11 22.07
N GLY A 108 -54.23 13.31 23.39
CA GLY A 108 -53.74 12.41 24.42
C GLY A 108 -52.39 12.80 25.03
N ILE A 109 -51.79 13.93 24.63
CA ILE A 109 -50.63 14.55 25.26
C ILE A 109 -51.12 15.70 26.15
N LEU A 110 -50.60 15.79 27.38
CA LEU A 110 -51.06 16.83 28.31
C LEU A 110 -50.43 18.18 27.94
N ASP A 111 -51.16 19.29 28.10
CA ASP A 111 -50.70 20.66 27.75
C ASP A 111 -49.35 21.05 28.36
N VAL A 112 -49.00 20.44 29.49
CA VAL A 112 -47.72 20.70 30.18
C VAL A 112 -46.51 20.08 29.47
N ASP A 113 -46.74 19.05 28.67
CA ASP A 113 -45.77 18.31 27.88
C ASP A 113 -45.96 18.56 26.36
N ASP A 114 -47.01 19.30 25.98
CA ASP A 114 -47.37 19.63 24.60
C ASP A 114 -46.87 21.04 24.19
N VAL A 115 -46.16 21.13 23.05
CA VAL A 115 -45.70 22.42 22.51
C VAL A 115 -46.78 23.18 21.75
N PHE A 116 -47.79 22.48 21.23
CA PHE A 116 -48.96 23.04 20.56
C PHE A 116 -50.29 22.56 21.19
N PRO A 117 -50.60 22.93 22.45
CA PRO A 117 -51.77 22.41 23.19
C PRO A 117 -53.15 22.60 22.55
N LEU A 118 -53.25 23.36 21.45
CA LEU A 118 -54.53 23.67 20.79
C LEU A 118 -54.64 23.04 19.39
N ASN A 119 -53.71 22.17 19.03
CA ASN A 119 -53.61 21.57 17.71
C ASN A 119 -53.36 20.07 17.81
N LYS A 120 -54.46 19.31 17.83
CA LYS A 120 -54.50 17.84 17.95
C LYS A 120 -53.67 17.01 16.95
N ASP A 121 -53.06 17.66 15.97
CA ASP A 121 -52.21 17.04 14.95
C ASP A 121 -50.71 17.32 15.20
N GLU A 122 -50.33 18.08 16.24
CA GLU A 122 -48.96 18.47 16.56
C GLU A 122 -48.73 18.54 18.07
N TRP A 123 -47.68 17.88 18.60
CA TRP A 123 -47.35 17.91 20.03
C TRP A 123 -45.87 18.25 20.32
N SER A 124 -45.00 18.16 19.32
CA SER A 124 -43.54 18.37 19.41
C SER A 124 -43.06 19.44 18.42
N ASP A 125 -42.02 20.20 18.80
CA ASP A 125 -41.27 21.14 17.95
C ASP A 125 -39.77 21.00 18.28
N THR A 126 -39.09 20.05 17.63
CA THR A 126 -37.71 19.67 17.99
C THR A 126 -36.73 20.84 17.77
N ASN A 127 -36.85 21.56 16.65
CA ASN A 127 -35.98 22.69 16.30
C ASN A 127 -36.45 24.05 16.86
N SER A 128 -37.62 24.09 17.50
CA SER A 128 -38.23 25.30 18.08
C SER A 128 -38.49 26.42 17.05
N ASN A 129 -38.80 26.07 15.80
CA ASN A 129 -39.07 27.03 14.73
C ASN A 129 -40.55 27.48 14.69
N GLY A 130 -41.44 26.83 15.45
CA GLY A 130 -42.87 27.11 15.53
C GLY A 130 -43.75 26.33 14.55
N ILE A 131 -43.20 25.38 13.81
CA ILE A 131 -43.90 24.36 13.02
C ILE A 131 -43.74 23.04 13.78
N GLY A 132 -44.84 22.31 14.00
CA GLY A 132 -44.77 21.03 14.71
C GLY A 132 -44.22 19.93 13.82
N ASN A 133 -43.60 18.93 14.45
CA ASN A 133 -42.88 17.86 13.76
C ASN A 133 -43.71 17.07 12.74
N ASN A 134 -45.03 16.91 12.93
CA ASN A 134 -45.83 16.18 11.93
C ASN A 134 -46.04 16.99 10.64
N ALA A 135 -45.83 18.31 10.67
CA ALA A 135 -45.95 19.23 9.54
C ALA A 135 -44.61 19.80 9.06
N ASP A 136 -43.58 19.81 9.91
CA ASP A 136 -42.21 20.14 9.50
C ASP A 136 -41.67 19.02 8.60
N THR A 137 -40.68 19.36 7.78
CA THR A 137 -39.99 18.41 6.90
C THR A 137 -38.53 18.24 7.24
N ASP A 138 -38.08 18.90 8.31
CA ASP A 138 -36.71 18.98 8.84
C ASP A 138 -36.86 19.29 10.35
N ASP A 139 -37.30 18.26 11.08
CA ASP A 139 -37.77 18.33 12.48
C ASP A 139 -36.73 18.96 13.42
N ASP A 140 -35.45 18.66 13.22
CA ASP A 140 -34.36 19.16 14.06
C ASP A 140 -33.58 20.36 13.48
N GLY A 141 -33.86 20.72 12.23
CA GLY A 141 -33.38 21.94 11.60
C GLY A 141 -31.89 21.92 11.27
N ASP A 142 -31.31 20.74 11.13
CA ASP A 142 -29.90 20.56 10.78
C ASP A 142 -29.63 20.73 9.27
N GLY A 143 -30.70 20.75 8.46
CA GLY A 143 -30.68 20.94 7.02
C GLY A 143 -30.94 19.67 6.20
N PHE A 144 -31.17 18.52 6.83
CA PHE A 144 -31.52 17.26 6.19
C PHE A 144 -33.03 16.98 6.33
N PRO A 145 -33.76 16.76 5.21
CA PRO A 145 -35.19 16.48 5.31
C PRO A 145 -35.49 15.12 5.96
N ASP A 146 -36.53 15.02 6.81
CA ASP A 146 -36.86 13.81 7.59
C ASP A 146 -37.02 12.53 6.74
N ALA A 147 -37.38 12.68 5.46
CA ALA A 147 -37.55 11.57 4.53
C ALA A 147 -36.24 10.84 4.19
N VAL A 148 -35.09 11.47 4.43
CA VAL A 148 -33.74 10.97 4.18
C VAL A 148 -32.85 11.04 5.43
N ASP A 149 -33.44 11.36 6.58
CA ASP A 149 -32.74 11.42 7.86
C ASP A 149 -33.09 10.19 8.72
N LEU A 150 -32.07 9.44 9.16
CA LEU A 150 -32.22 8.34 10.12
C LEU A 150 -32.54 8.82 11.55
N PHE A 151 -32.20 10.07 11.86
CA PHE A 151 -32.26 10.68 13.15
C PHE A 151 -32.96 12.05 13.13
N PRO A 152 -34.20 12.15 12.61
CA PRO A 152 -34.91 13.42 12.36
C PRO A 152 -35.14 14.29 13.60
N GLU A 153 -34.87 13.80 14.82
CA GLU A 153 -35.04 14.55 16.06
C GLU A 153 -33.70 14.91 16.75
N ASP A 154 -32.54 14.61 16.16
CA ASP A 154 -31.23 14.82 16.79
C ASP A 154 -30.31 15.70 15.91
N PRO A 155 -30.26 17.03 16.15
CA PRO A 155 -29.59 18.00 15.27
C PRO A 155 -28.06 17.95 15.29
N LYS A 156 -27.52 16.83 15.79
CA LYS A 156 -26.10 16.49 15.88
C LYS A 156 -25.77 15.24 15.08
N LYS A 157 -26.68 14.77 14.23
CA LYS A 157 -26.50 13.63 13.33
C LYS A 157 -27.06 14.06 11.98
N ALA A 158 -26.23 14.04 10.95
CA ALA A 158 -26.50 14.73 9.69
C ALA A 158 -27.27 13.84 8.68
N GLY A 159 -28.19 13.00 9.16
CA GLY A 159 -28.86 12.03 8.29
C GLY A 159 -28.05 10.79 7.93
N ASP A 160 -28.53 10.10 6.89
CA ASP A 160 -28.01 8.85 6.29
C ASP A 160 -28.19 9.00 4.78
N HIS A 161 -27.30 9.78 4.18
CA HIS A 161 -27.53 10.35 2.85
C HIS A 161 -27.64 9.27 1.75
N ASP A 162 -27.02 8.10 1.94
CA ASP A 162 -27.09 6.96 1.04
C ASP A 162 -28.04 5.83 1.49
N GLY A 163 -28.49 5.84 2.75
CA GLY A 163 -29.42 4.87 3.31
C GLY A 163 -28.78 3.58 3.81
N ASP A 164 -27.47 3.55 4.11
CA ASP A 164 -26.75 2.35 4.54
C ASP A 164 -26.88 2.04 6.04
N GLY A 165 -27.37 3.00 6.84
CA GLY A 165 -27.50 2.87 8.28
C GLY A 165 -26.45 3.60 9.11
N VAL A 166 -25.52 4.33 8.49
CA VAL A 166 -24.48 5.14 9.12
C VAL A 166 -24.89 6.61 9.12
N ASP A 167 -24.49 7.34 10.16
CA ASP A 167 -24.76 8.79 10.26
C ASP A 167 -23.73 9.53 9.39
N SER A 168 -24.18 10.40 8.48
CA SER A 168 -23.33 11.15 7.53
C SER A 168 -22.25 12.02 8.20
N LEU A 169 -22.34 12.31 9.51
CA LEU A 169 -21.22 12.95 10.23
C LEU A 169 -20.01 12.02 10.47
N VAL A 170 -20.23 10.72 10.38
CA VAL A 170 -19.21 9.68 10.61
C VAL A 170 -19.09 8.70 9.45
N ASP A 171 -20.03 8.75 8.51
CA ASP A 171 -19.84 8.13 7.21
C ASP A 171 -18.64 8.76 6.49
N LEU A 172 -17.99 7.97 5.66
CA LEU A 172 -16.85 8.39 4.88
C LEU A 172 -17.16 8.45 3.38
N ASP A 173 -18.33 7.95 2.96
CA ASP A 173 -18.80 7.89 1.57
C ASP A 173 -20.32 8.17 1.59
N ASP A 174 -20.67 9.45 1.77
CA ASP A 174 -22.04 9.90 2.06
C ASP A 174 -23.04 9.54 0.95
N ASP A 175 -22.61 9.33 -0.31
CA ASP A 175 -23.50 9.00 -1.43
C ASP A 175 -23.30 7.59 -2.04
N ASN A 176 -22.36 6.81 -1.49
CA ASN A 176 -22.06 5.41 -1.81
C ASN A 176 -21.74 5.16 -3.29
N ASP A 177 -21.09 6.12 -3.92
CA ASP A 177 -20.59 5.98 -5.29
C ASP A 177 -19.25 5.24 -5.36
N GLY A 178 -18.61 5.00 -4.20
CA GLY A 178 -17.35 4.31 -4.02
C GLY A 178 -16.14 5.23 -3.85
N TYR A 179 -16.34 6.55 -3.80
CA TYR A 179 -15.31 7.54 -3.47
C TYR A 179 -15.58 8.15 -2.09
N LEU A 180 -14.52 8.31 -1.29
CA LEU A 180 -14.68 8.90 0.04
C LEU A 180 -14.90 10.41 -0.06
N ASP A 181 -15.66 11.01 0.85
CA ASP A 181 -16.00 12.44 0.84
C ASP A 181 -14.74 13.33 0.82
N GLU A 182 -13.70 12.91 1.55
CA GLU A 182 -12.43 13.62 1.59
C GLU A 182 -11.74 13.63 0.21
N VAL A 183 -11.80 12.52 -0.51
CA VAL A 183 -11.24 12.41 -1.88
C VAL A 183 -12.03 13.32 -2.79
N GLU A 184 -13.34 13.27 -2.77
CA GLU A 184 -14.20 14.08 -3.61
C GLU A 184 -14.03 15.59 -3.40
N LEU A 185 -13.95 16.03 -2.14
CA LEU A 185 -13.68 17.43 -1.81
C LEU A 185 -12.30 17.88 -2.29
N GLN A 186 -11.28 17.03 -2.19
CA GLN A 186 -9.94 17.30 -2.75
C GLN A 186 -9.97 17.30 -4.28
N GLU A 187 -10.83 16.47 -4.86
CA GLU A 187 -10.96 16.27 -6.30
C GLU A 187 -11.82 17.33 -7.00
N GLY A 188 -12.69 18.00 -6.24
CA GLY A 188 -13.63 19.02 -6.71
C GLY A 188 -14.95 18.44 -7.20
N SER A 189 -15.25 17.19 -6.81
CA SER A 189 -16.55 16.56 -6.97
C SER A 189 -17.43 16.78 -5.72
N ASN A 190 -18.63 16.22 -5.67
CA ASN A 190 -19.62 16.60 -4.66
C ASN A 190 -20.04 15.34 -3.87
N PRO A 191 -19.67 15.25 -2.57
CA PRO A 191 -19.86 14.03 -1.77
C PRO A 191 -21.30 13.68 -1.40
N LEU A 192 -22.24 14.44 -1.94
CA LEU A 192 -23.67 14.27 -1.69
C LEU A 192 -24.42 13.99 -3.00
N ASP A 193 -23.73 13.67 -4.09
CA ASP A 193 -24.32 13.42 -5.39
C ASP A 193 -23.53 12.32 -6.12
N ALA A 194 -24.03 11.09 -6.03
CA ALA A 194 -23.41 9.90 -6.62
C ALA A 194 -23.22 9.95 -8.16
N ALA A 195 -23.73 10.99 -8.84
CA ALA A 195 -23.46 11.24 -10.25
C ALA A 195 -22.26 12.17 -10.48
N SER A 196 -21.78 12.83 -9.43
CA SER A 196 -20.67 13.76 -9.40
C SER A 196 -19.42 13.05 -8.89
N ILE A 197 -18.85 12.16 -9.72
CA ILE A 197 -17.63 11.41 -9.40
C ILE A 197 -16.35 12.20 -9.74
N PRO A 198 -15.21 11.91 -9.07
CA PRO A 198 -13.89 12.35 -9.51
C PRO A 198 -13.57 11.97 -10.96
N LEU A 199 -12.71 12.75 -11.63
CA LEU A 199 -12.26 12.42 -12.98
C LEU A 199 -11.32 11.22 -12.96
N ASP A 200 -11.59 10.27 -13.84
CA ASP A 200 -10.80 9.06 -14.12
C ASP A 200 -10.79 8.90 -15.65
N GLY A 201 -9.70 9.35 -16.27
CA GLY A 201 -9.62 9.58 -17.71
C GLY A 201 -9.49 8.29 -18.53
N ASP A 202 -9.02 7.19 -17.94
CA ASP A 202 -8.89 5.89 -18.58
C ASP A 202 -9.77 4.78 -17.98
N ALA A 203 -10.47 5.08 -16.89
CA ALA A 203 -11.41 4.21 -16.20
C ALA A 203 -10.75 2.97 -15.57
N ASP A 204 -9.50 3.07 -15.11
CA ASP A 204 -8.83 2.01 -14.35
C ASP A 204 -9.19 2.03 -12.85
N GLY A 205 -9.78 3.14 -12.38
CA GLY A 205 -10.22 3.37 -11.02
C GLY A 205 -9.15 3.99 -10.11
N LEU A 206 -8.13 4.63 -10.67
CA LEU A 206 -7.43 5.77 -10.09
C LEU A 206 -7.99 7.07 -10.68
N THR A 207 -7.98 8.14 -9.89
CA THR A 207 -8.39 9.47 -10.39
C THR A 207 -7.23 10.16 -11.11
N ASP A 208 -7.55 11.06 -12.05
CA ASP A 208 -6.56 11.84 -12.82
C ASP A 208 -5.51 12.51 -11.89
N LYS A 209 -5.93 12.98 -10.70
CA LYS A 209 -4.99 13.59 -9.74
C LYS A 209 -4.17 12.57 -8.96
N GLN A 210 -4.71 11.40 -8.63
CA GLN A 210 -3.94 10.32 -8.02
C GLN A 210 -2.83 9.86 -8.97
N GLU A 211 -3.14 9.69 -10.25
CA GLU A 211 -2.18 9.30 -11.28
C GLU A 211 -1.09 10.36 -11.45
N ILE A 212 -1.46 11.64 -11.58
CA ILE A 212 -0.48 12.74 -11.63
C ILE A 212 0.42 12.77 -10.38
N ALA A 213 -0.13 12.48 -9.20
CA ALA A 213 0.64 12.45 -7.95
C ALA A 213 1.57 11.23 -7.85
N PHE A 214 1.11 10.08 -8.36
CA PHE A 214 1.87 8.83 -8.43
C PHE A 214 2.93 8.85 -9.55
N GLY A 215 2.73 9.70 -10.55
CA GLY A 215 3.60 9.86 -11.70
C GLY A 215 3.13 9.07 -12.93
N SER A 216 1.99 8.39 -12.87
CA SER A 216 1.40 7.68 -13.99
C SER A 216 0.58 8.62 -14.90
N SER A 217 0.04 8.11 -16.01
CA SER A 217 -0.61 8.90 -17.04
C SER A 217 -2.15 8.79 -16.96
N PRO A 218 -2.88 9.93 -16.77
CA PRO A 218 -4.35 9.98 -16.62
C PRO A 218 -5.24 9.41 -17.72
N TYR A 219 -4.64 8.85 -18.75
CA TYR A 219 -5.30 8.46 -19.99
C TYR A 219 -4.83 7.08 -20.46
N THR A 220 -4.09 6.34 -19.63
CA THR A 220 -3.52 5.03 -19.93
C THR A 220 -3.46 4.17 -18.68
N ALA A 221 -4.35 3.18 -18.59
CA ALA A 221 -4.49 2.27 -17.45
C ALA A 221 -3.25 1.39 -17.12
N ASP A 222 -2.19 1.54 -17.91
CA ASP A 222 -0.91 0.83 -17.87
C ASP A 222 0.08 1.75 -18.60
N THR A 223 0.77 2.58 -17.83
CA THR A 223 1.53 3.73 -18.32
C THR A 223 2.82 3.33 -19.02
N ASP A 224 3.51 2.29 -18.55
CA ASP A 224 4.75 1.80 -19.16
C ASP A 224 4.57 0.55 -20.06
N GLY A 225 3.42 -0.13 -19.95
CA GLY A 225 3.01 -1.18 -20.86
C GLY A 225 3.63 -2.55 -20.58
N ASP A 226 4.06 -2.82 -19.35
CA ASP A 226 4.57 -4.14 -18.93
C ASP A 226 3.43 -5.16 -18.68
N GLY A 227 2.20 -4.65 -18.52
CA GLY A 227 0.98 -5.41 -18.27
C GLY A 227 0.42 -5.29 -16.86
N LEU A 228 1.17 -4.73 -15.90
CA LEU A 228 0.76 -4.44 -14.54
C LEU A 228 0.17 -3.02 -14.50
N GLY A 229 -1.16 -2.91 -14.57
CA GLY A 229 -1.79 -1.60 -14.68
C GLY A 229 -1.57 -0.67 -13.48
N ASP A 230 -1.60 0.64 -13.72
CA ASP A 230 -1.24 1.72 -12.79
C ASP A 230 -1.93 1.59 -11.43
N LYS A 231 -3.22 1.20 -11.40
CA LYS A 231 -3.93 0.93 -10.16
C LYS A 231 -3.28 -0.15 -9.30
N VAL A 232 -2.80 -1.23 -9.89
CA VAL A 232 -2.14 -2.31 -9.16
C VAL A 232 -0.79 -1.82 -8.64
N GLU A 233 -0.03 -1.13 -9.48
CA GLU A 233 1.25 -0.55 -9.10
C GLU A 233 1.12 0.45 -7.95
N TYR A 234 0.07 1.28 -7.96
CA TYR A 234 -0.25 2.21 -6.88
C TYR A 234 -0.41 1.50 -5.52
N PHE A 235 -1.03 0.32 -5.51
CA PHE A 235 -1.20 -0.46 -4.29
C PHE A 235 0.06 -1.22 -3.86
N LEU A 236 0.86 -1.68 -4.82
CA LEU A 236 2.08 -2.44 -4.55
C LEU A 236 3.30 -1.56 -4.29
N GLY A 237 3.28 -0.32 -4.75
CA GLY A 237 4.37 0.65 -4.63
C GLY A 237 5.44 0.54 -5.71
N THR A 238 5.18 -0.20 -6.79
CA THR A 238 6.01 -0.22 -8.02
C THR A 238 5.89 1.11 -8.77
N ASN A 239 6.71 1.31 -9.78
CA ASN A 239 6.89 2.57 -10.49
C ASN A 239 6.21 2.53 -11.86
N PRO A 240 5.12 3.29 -12.07
CA PRO A 240 4.28 3.22 -13.28
C PRO A 240 4.94 3.76 -14.56
N ASN A 241 6.20 4.17 -14.48
CA ASN A 241 6.97 4.62 -15.64
C ASN A 241 8.17 3.70 -15.92
N SER A 242 8.24 2.56 -15.25
CA SER A 242 9.37 1.64 -15.29
C SER A 242 8.83 0.23 -15.29
N ILE A 243 8.92 -0.42 -16.45
CA ILE A 243 8.52 -1.83 -16.63
C ILE A 243 9.19 -2.78 -15.62
N ASP A 244 10.29 -2.36 -15.00
CA ASP A 244 11.12 -3.05 -14.01
C ASP A 244 11.45 -2.00 -12.93
N SER A 245 10.79 -2.10 -11.77
CA SER A 245 10.78 -1.06 -10.75
C SER A 245 12.04 -0.99 -9.90
N ASP A 246 12.63 -2.13 -9.61
CA ASP A 246 13.84 -2.24 -8.81
C ASP A 246 15.13 -2.36 -9.64
N ALA A 247 14.98 -2.46 -10.97
CA ALA A 247 16.03 -2.54 -11.98
C ALA A 247 16.83 -3.85 -11.93
N ASP A 248 16.17 -4.96 -11.58
CA ASP A 248 16.74 -6.29 -11.45
C ASP A 248 16.63 -7.16 -12.74
N TRP A 249 15.96 -6.60 -13.76
CA TRP A 249 15.70 -7.11 -15.12
C TRP A 249 14.51 -8.05 -15.28
N TYR A 250 13.68 -8.21 -14.26
CA TYR A 250 12.35 -8.77 -14.43
C TYR A 250 11.32 -7.65 -14.53
N ASP A 251 10.34 -7.82 -15.42
CA ASP A 251 9.25 -6.85 -15.51
C ASP A 251 8.35 -7.02 -14.27
N ASP A 252 7.79 -5.96 -13.72
CA ASP A 252 7.00 -6.01 -12.48
C ASP A 252 5.82 -7.00 -12.61
N MET A 253 5.15 -7.04 -13.77
CA MET A 253 4.11 -8.03 -14.08
C MET A 253 4.61 -9.48 -13.96
N VAL A 254 5.86 -9.77 -14.30
CA VAL A 254 6.42 -11.13 -14.22
C VAL A 254 6.59 -11.56 -12.78
N GLU A 255 7.03 -10.65 -11.92
CA GLU A 255 7.34 -10.92 -10.53
C GLU A 255 6.10 -10.91 -9.65
N VAL A 256 5.21 -9.95 -9.85
CA VAL A 256 3.90 -9.88 -9.17
C VAL A 256 2.99 -11.01 -9.66
N GLY A 257 2.98 -11.26 -10.97
CA GLY A 257 2.11 -12.23 -11.60
C GLY A 257 0.62 -11.86 -11.58
N ASN A 258 -0.23 -12.85 -11.84
CA ASN A 258 -1.69 -12.62 -11.98
C ASN A 258 -2.49 -12.81 -10.68
N ASP A 259 -1.86 -13.28 -9.59
CA ASP A 259 -2.54 -13.58 -8.32
C ASP A 259 -2.20 -12.53 -7.25
N LEU A 260 -2.95 -11.43 -7.27
CA LEU A 260 -2.78 -10.32 -6.31
C LEU A 260 -3.15 -10.67 -4.86
N SER A 261 -3.72 -11.86 -4.61
CA SER A 261 -4.00 -12.31 -3.24
C SER A 261 -2.77 -12.88 -2.53
N ASN A 262 -1.72 -13.20 -3.29
CA ASN A 262 -0.45 -13.71 -2.77
C ASN A 262 0.69 -13.21 -3.66
N VAL A 263 1.00 -11.93 -3.53
CA VAL A 263 2.14 -11.30 -4.21
C VAL A 263 3.44 -11.95 -3.71
N PRO A 264 4.34 -12.36 -4.60
CA PRO A 264 5.62 -12.97 -4.22
C PRO A 264 6.51 -12.06 -3.37
N ASP A 265 7.04 -12.67 -2.30
CA ASP A 265 8.07 -12.16 -1.38
C ASP A 265 8.90 -13.41 -1.00
N HIS A 266 9.94 -13.69 -1.79
CA HIS A 266 10.65 -14.97 -1.72
C HIS A 266 11.49 -15.12 -0.44
N ASP A 267 12.14 -14.05 0.01
CA ASP A 267 13.01 -14.11 1.19
C ASP A 267 12.29 -13.77 2.51
N ASN A 268 11.02 -13.34 2.43
CA ASN A 268 10.13 -12.98 3.53
C ASN A 268 10.66 -11.82 4.39
N ASP A 269 11.34 -10.86 3.76
CA ASP A 269 11.81 -9.65 4.43
C ASP A 269 10.73 -8.55 4.50
N GLY A 270 9.62 -8.73 3.77
CA GLY A 270 8.48 -7.84 3.71
C GLY A 270 8.51 -6.82 2.56
N ILE A 271 9.48 -6.94 1.66
CA ILE A 271 9.52 -6.29 0.34
C ILE A 271 9.09 -7.33 -0.68
N ILE A 272 8.20 -6.97 -1.60
CA ILE A 272 7.80 -7.88 -2.68
C ILE A 272 8.94 -8.00 -3.70
N ASP A 273 9.02 -9.10 -4.42
CA ASP A 273 10.13 -9.35 -5.35
C ASP A 273 10.32 -8.20 -6.35
N ALA A 274 9.24 -7.66 -6.93
CA ALA A 274 9.26 -6.52 -7.86
C ALA A 274 9.79 -5.19 -7.28
N LEU A 275 10.12 -5.16 -5.99
CA LEU A 275 10.72 -4.02 -5.29
C LEU A 275 12.03 -4.41 -4.60
N ASP A 276 12.46 -5.66 -4.70
CA ASP A 276 13.66 -6.18 -4.05
C ASP A 276 14.73 -6.57 -5.08
N TYR A 277 15.56 -5.55 -5.40
CA TYR A 277 16.71 -5.65 -6.31
C TYR A 277 17.63 -6.86 -6.08
N TYR A 278 17.67 -7.42 -4.87
CA TYR A 278 18.54 -8.55 -4.54
C TYR A 278 17.95 -9.93 -4.88
N LEU A 279 16.67 -10.01 -5.29
CA LEU A 279 15.93 -11.26 -5.51
C LEU A 279 15.82 -11.74 -6.98
N ALA A 280 16.26 -10.96 -7.98
CA ALA A 280 16.46 -11.35 -9.39
C ALA A 280 17.08 -12.74 -9.60
N PHE A 281 17.84 -13.22 -8.61
CA PHE A 281 18.62 -14.44 -8.68
C PHE A 281 17.89 -15.71 -8.27
N GLU A 282 16.68 -15.65 -7.70
CA GLU A 282 15.92 -16.84 -7.27
C GLU A 282 14.79 -17.28 -8.23
N PHE A 283 14.44 -16.50 -9.26
CA PHE A 283 13.38 -16.82 -10.24
C PHE A 283 13.69 -17.95 -11.23
N ARG A 284 14.58 -18.89 -10.87
CA ARG A 284 14.62 -20.20 -11.52
C ARG A 284 14.11 -21.26 -10.55
N PRO A 285 13.04 -22.01 -10.89
CA PRO A 285 12.67 -23.18 -10.13
C PRO A 285 13.89 -24.11 -10.03
N TYR A 286 14.31 -24.34 -8.79
CA TYR A 286 15.49 -25.08 -8.37
C TYR A 286 15.52 -26.56 -8.83
N GLU A 287 14.55 -27.02 -9.63
CA GLU A 287 14.44 -28.42 -10.05
C GLU A 287 15.02 -28.73 -11.45
N GLU A 288 15.59 -27.78 -12.20
CA GLU A 288 16.22 -28.08 -13.51
C GLU A 288 17.67 -27.60 -13.72
N ILE A 289 18.37 -27.08 -12.70
CA ILE A 289 19.74 -26.55 -12.87
C ILE A 289 20.80 -27.55 -12.38
N GLU A 290 20.94 -28.65 -13.13
CA GLU A 290 22.14 -29.49 -13.06
C GLU A 290 23.09 -29.15 -14.24
N SER A 291 23.83 -28.04 -14.14
CA SER A 291 25.13 -27.93 -14.81
C SER A 291 26.03 -26.90 -14.11
N GLU A 292 27.27 -27.30 -13.83
CA GLU A 292 28.33 -26.53 -13.15
C GLU A 292 28.83 -25.31 -13.98
N GLU A 293 28.10 -24.85 -14.99
CA GLU A 293 28.60 -23.94 -16.01
C GLU A 293 28.09 -22.49 -15.93
N HIS A 294 27.02 -22.21 -15.18
CA HIS A 294 26.29 -20.94 -15.24
C HIS A 294 26.81 -19.80 -14.34
N ASP A 295 27.80 -20.04 -13.47
CA ASP A 295 28.30 -19.02 -12.52
C ASP A 295 29.60 -18.33 -12.97
N ARG A 296 29.98 -18.36 -14.26
CA ARG A 296 31.29 -17.88 -14.70
C ARG A 296 31.30 -16.39 -15.05
N PHE A 297 31.52 -15.55 -14.05
CA PHE A 297 31.69 -14.10 -14.23
C PHE A 297 33.16 -13.72 -14.24
N GLY A 298 33.61 -13.11 -15.33
CA GLY A 298 34.87 -12.39 -15.39
C GLY A 298 34.73 -10.94 -14.94
N LEU A 299 35.83 -10.32 -14.53
CA LEU A 299 35.81 -9.03 -13.86
C LEU A 299 37.02 -8.19 -14.28
N SER A 300 36.77 -6.94 -14.67
CA SER A 300 37.82 -5.95 -14.88
C SER A 300 37.46 -4.60 -14.31
N VAL A 301 38.42 -3.95 -13.65
CA VAL A 301 38.27 -2.62 -13.06
C VAL A 301 39.19 -1.64 -13.79
N ALA A 302 38.59 -0.75 -14.57
CA ALA A 302 39.29 0.23 -15.39
C ALA A 302 39.16 1.67 -14.87
N ASN A 303 40.03 2.55 -15.39
CA ASN A 303 39.85 4.01 -15.44
C ASN A 303 39.48 4.66 -14.10
N ASP A 304 40.16 4.22 -13.06
CA ASP A 304 40.06 4.72 -11.70
C ASP A 304 38.71 4.54 -10.99
N VAL A 305 37.62 4.14 -11.69
CA VAL A 305 36.25 4.18 -11.16
C VAL A 305 35.22 3.28 -11.91
N THR A 306 35.57 2.50 -12.94
CA THR A 306 34.56 1.69 -13.68
C THR A 306 34.80 0.20 -13.53
N ILE A 307 33.75 -0.55 -13.20
CA ILE A 307 33.76 -2.01 -13.08
C ILE A 307 33.05 -2.58 -14.31
N TYR A 308 33.71 -3.50 -14.99
CA TYR A 308 33.17 -4.28 -16.10
C TYR A 308 33.01 -5.73 -15.65
N ILE A 309 31.82 -6.28 -15.86
CA ILE A 309 31.51 -7.66 -15.54
C ILE A 309 31.15 -8.37 -16.84
N ALA A 310 31.88 -9.44 -17.14
CA ALA A 310 31.51 -10.38 -18.19
C ALA A 310 30.32 -11.20 -17.69
N ASP A 311 29.14 -10.91 -18.24
CA ASP A 311 27.93 -11.65 -17.91
C ASP A 311 27.73 -12.81 -18.87
N PHE A 312 28.03 -14.00 -18.37
CA PHE A 312 27.91 -15.25 -19.12
C PHE A 312 26.45 -15.57 -19.49
N VAL A 313 25.49 -15.25 -18.62
CA VAL A 313 24.08 -15.63 -18.78
C VAL A 313 23.41 -14.73 -19.81
N ASP A 314 23.67 -13.43 -19.72
CA ASP A 314 23.06 -12.42 -20.59
C ASP A 314 23.83 -12.18 -21.88
N ASN A 315 25.00 -12.80 -22.03
CA ASN A 315 25.88 -12.63 -23.17
C ASN A 315 26.29 -11.16 -23.39
N ALA A 316 26.57 -10.45 -22.30
CA ALA A 316 26.82 -9.02 -22.32
C ALA A 316 28.00 -8.66 -21.41
N VAL A 317 28.50 -7.44 -21.57
CA VAL A 317 29.40 -6.82 -20.61
C VAL A 317 28.62 -5.77 -19.85
N ARG A 318 28.40 -5.98 -18.55
CA ARG A 318 27.76 -5.00 -17.67
C ARG A 318 28.77 -3.99 -17.17
N VAL A 319 28.35 -2.74 -17.06
CA VAL A 319 29.20 -1.63 -16.61
C VAL A 319 28.63 -1.08 -15.33
N PHE A 320 29.47 -0.93 -14.30
CA PHE A 320 29.10 -0.31 -13.03
C PHE A 320 30.10 0.79 -12.68
N THR A 321 29.63 1.75 -11.89
CA THR A 321 30.53 2.68 -11.20
C THR A 321 31.25 1.98 -10.04
N LYS A 322 32.33 2.56 -9.52
CA LYS A 322 33.07 2.03 -8.34
C LYS A 322 32.22 1.84 -7.09
N ASP A 323 31.10 2.56 -7.02
CA ASP A 323 30.18 2.56 -5.89
C ASP A 323 29.09 1.49 -6.08
N GLY A 324 29.18 0.68 -7.14
CA GLY A 324 28.27 -0.43 -7.44
C GLY A 324 27.03 -0.02 -8.23
N VAL A 325 26.90 1.25 -8.62
CA VAL A 325 25.73 1.73 -9.39
C VAL A 325 25.83 1.25 -10.84
N PRO A 326 24.80 0.59 -11.40
CA PRO A 326 24.75 0.24 -12.82
C PRO A 326 24.94 1.47 -13.71
N ASN A 327 25.72 1.33 -14.78
CA ASN A 327 26.10 2.39 -15.72
C ASN A 327 25.99 1.89 -17.17
N GLY A 328 24.95 1.10 -17.44
CA GLY A 328 24.63 0.53 -18.73
C GLY A 328 25.37 -0.78 -19.03
N PHE A 329 25.25 -1.22 -20.29
CA PHE A 329 25.90 -2.41 -20.81
C PHE A 329 26.61 -2.08 -22.12
N LEU A 330 27.65 -2.85 -22.43
CA LEU A 330 28.25 -2.90 -23.75
C LEU A 330 27.77 -4.19 -24.41
N ALA A 331 26.72 -4.07 -25.23
CA ALA A 331 26.26 -5.15 -26.06
C ALA A 331 26.94 -5.06 -27.42
N TYR A 332 27.55 -6.16 -27.82
CA TYR A 332 27.77 -6.49 -29.21
C TYR A 332 26.85 -7.68 -29.48
N ASP A 333 25.89 -7.53 -30.40
CA ASP A 333 24.76 -8.46 -30.63
C ASP A 333 25.16 -9.93 -30.92
N GLU A 334 26.45 -10.20 -31.09
CA GLU A 334 26.99 -11.53 -31.37
C GLU A 334 27.84 -12.12 -30.23
N LEU A 335 27.95 -11.47 -29.06
CA LEU A 335 28.61 -12.08 -27.90
C LEU A 335 27.84 -13.33 -27.45
N LEU A 336 28.55 -14.36 -27.00
CA LEU A 336 27.94 -15.59 -26.50
C LEU A 336 28.84 -16.25 -25.44
N HIS A 337 28.31 -16.35 -24.21
CA HIS A 337 28.97 -16.90 -23.03
C HIS A 337 30.31 -16.23 -22.73
N VAL A 338 30.30 -14.92 -22.54
CA VAL A 338 31.51 -14.17 -22.19
C VAL A 338 32.00 -14.62 -20.82
N ASN A 339 33.20 -15.21 -20.73
CA ASN A 339 33.75 -15.67 -19.45
C ASN A 339 34.70 -14.67 -18.81
N ASP A 340 35.41 -13.87 -19.60
CA ASP A 340 36.39 -12.94 -19.06
C ASP A 340 36.56 -11.67 -19.89
N ILE A 341 37.03 -10.63 -19.23
CA ILE A 341 37.23 -9.31 -19.77
C ILE A 341 38.43 -8.65 -19.08
N THR A 342 39.21 -7.91 -19.84
CA THR A 342 40.23 -7.00 -19.30
C THR A 342 40.12 -5.63 -19.97
N SER A 343 40.62 -4.59 -19.30
CA SER A 343 40.66 -3.23 -19.83
C SER A 343 42.08 -2.86 -20.25
N PHE A 344 42.21 -2.15 -21.37
CA PHE A 344 43.49 -1.66 -21.85
C PHE A 344 43.46 -0.15 -22.04
N GLY A 345 44.17 0.54 -21.14
CA GLY A 345 44.15 2.01 -21.09
C GLY A 345 42.73 2.54 -20.89
N ASP A 346 42.50 3.77 -21.35
CA ASP A 346 41.27 4.50 -21.00
C ASP A 346 40.04 4.17 -21.84
N ASN A 347 40.18 3.43 -22.94
CA ASN A 347 39.14 3.37 -23.98
C ASN A 347 38.87 1.98 -24.56
N GLU A 348 39.62 0.96 -24.18
CA GLU A 348 39.57 -0.35 -24.84
C GLU A 348 39.30 -1.47 -23.83
N LEU A 349 38.53 -2.47 -24.27
CA LEU A 349 38.23 -3.68 -23.55
C LEU A 349 38.61 -4.87 -24.43
N ILE A 350 39.15 -5.91 -23.83
CA ILE A 350 39.44 -7.19 -24.48
C ILE A 350 38.57 -8.24 -23.83
N VAL A 351 37.78 -8.94 -24.63
CA VAL A 351 36.70 -9.81 -24.19
C VAL A 351 36.93 -11.23 -24.69
N ALA A 352 36.84 -12.21 -23.80
CA ALA A 352 36.85 -13.63 -24.14
C ALA A 352 35.42 -14.10 -24.48
N ASP A 353 35.10 -14.10 -25.78
CA ASP A 353 33.81 -14.55 -26.31
C ASP A 353 33.84 -16.08 -26.49
N THR A 354 33.67 -16.76 -25.36
CA THR A 354 34.08 -18.16 -25.17
C THR A 354 33.33 -19.14 -26.04
N PHE A 355 32.01 -18.99 -26.24
CA PHE A 355 31.26 -19.95 -27.05
C PHE A 355 31.51 -19.78 -28.54
N ASN A 356 31.89 -18.57 -28.97
CA ASN A 356 32.26 -18.27 -30.34
C ASN A 356 33.74 -18.53 -30.64
N ASP A 357 34.49 -19.11 -29.69
CA ASP A 357 35.91 -19.45 -29.85
C ASP A 357 36.78 -18.28 -30.33
N ARG A 358 36.53 -17.07 -29.80
CA ARG A 358 37.23 -15.85 -30.24
C ARG A 358 37.52 -14.88 -29.10
N ILE A 359 38.49 -14.00 -29.35
CA ILE A 359 38.74 -12.83 -28.51
C ILE A 359 38.31 -11.58 -29.28
N ILE A 360 37.64 -10.66 -28.61
CA ILE A 360 37.16 -9.41 -29.22
C ILE A 360 37.82 -8.24 -28.54
N LYS A 361 38.37 -7.32 -29.34
CA LYS A 361 38.81 -6.02 -28.88
C LYS A 361 37.72 -5.00 -29.18
N LEU A 362 37.17 -4.42 -28.12
CA LEU A 362 36.09 -3.43 -28.14
C LEU A 362 36.60 -2.08 -27.67
N LYS A 363 36.00 -1.00 -28.17
CA LYS A 363 36.05 0.28 -27.46
C LYS A 363 35.02 0.28 -26.34
N ILE A 364 35.25 1.08 -25.31
CA ILE A 364 34.25 1.36 -24.26
C ILE A 364 32.98 2.02 -24.84
N SER A 365 33.02 2.53 -26.07
CA SER A 365 31.80 2.97 -26.79
C SER A 365 30.98 1.83 -27.40
N GLY A 366 31.40 0.57 -27.25
CA GLY A 366 30.78 -0.61 -27.86
C GLY A 366 31.23 -0.89 -29.31
N GLU A 367 32.07 -0.04 -29.90
CA GLU A 367 32.58 -0.27 -31.26
C GLU A 367 33.61 -1.41 -31.26
N VAL A 368 33.40 -2.43 -32.11
CA VAL A 368 34.40 -3.48 -32.35
C VAL A 368 35.60 -2.89 -33.10
N GLU A 369 36.79 -3.02 -32.52
CA GLU A 369 38.04 -2.65 -33.19
C GLU A 369 38.62 -3.82 -33.97
N GLU A 370 38.66 -4.99 -33.35
CA GLU A 370 39.28 -6.17 -33.90
C GLU A 370 38.66 -7.44 -33.32
N ILE A 371 38.56 -8.48 -34.15
CA ILE A 371 38.13 -9.80 -33.73
C ILE A 371 39.25 -10.77 -34.05
N PHE A 372 39.75 -11.46 -33.04
CA PHE A 372 40.75 -12.50 -33.19
C PHE A 372 40.02 -13.83 -33.39
N GLU A 373 39.57 -14.05 -34.62
CA GLU A 373 39.00 -15.31 -35.10
C GLU A 373 40.08 -16.09 -35.84
N HIS A 374 40.46 -17.23 -35.31
CA HIS A 374 41.33 -18.18 -35.99
C HIS A 374 40.63 -19.54 -35.96
N GLN A 375 40.78 -20.31 -37.03
CA GLN A 375 39.91 -21.47 -37.32
C GLN A 375 39.72 -22.36 -36.07
N PRO A 376 38.46 -22.73 -35.73
CA PRO A 376 38.13 -23.53 -34.54
C PRO A 376 38.60 -25.00 -34.63
N ASP A 377 39.48 -25.32 -35.59
CA ASP A 377 40.03 -26.66 -35.82
C ASP A 377 41.27 -26.96 -34.96
N GLY A 378 41.60 -26.08 -33.99
CA GLY A 378 42.81 -26.18 -33.17
C GLY A 378 44.10 -25.88 -33.95
N SER A 379 44.00 -25.28 -35.14
CA SER A 379 45.16 -24.85 -35.90
C SER A 379 45.99 -23.81 -35.13
N PRO A 380 47.29 -23.69 -35.46
CA PRO A 380 48.15 -22.62 -34.97
C PRO A 380 47.44 -21.24 -35.03
N GLY A 381 47.13 -20.66 -33.87
CA GLY A 381 46.44 -19.38 -33.71
C GLY A 381 44.94 -19.44 -33.39
N GLY A 382 44.27 -20.61 -33.56
CA GLY A 382 42.85 -20.84 -33.23
C GLY A 382 42.56 -20.95 -31.74
N PHE A 383 41.35 -20.62 -31.30
CA PHE A 383 40.91 -20.87 -29.92
C PHE A 383 39.86 -21.99 -29.87
N VAL A 384 39.74 -22.65 -28.73
CA VAL A 384 38.58 -23.49 -28.39
C VAL A 384 38.23 -23.20 -26.94
N SER A 385 37.06 -22.62 -26.72
CA SER A 385 36.54 -22.15 -25.43
C SER A 385 37.57 -21.33 -24.64
N PRO A 386 38.06 -20.19 -25.18
CA PRO A 386 38.97 -19.32 -24.44
C PRO A 386 38.23 -18.74 -23.23
N ARG A 387 38.78 -18.90 -22.02
CA ARG A 387 38.09 -18.48 -20.79
C ARG A 387 38.69 -17.26 -20.13
N GLY A 388 40.01 -17.14 -20.06
CA GLY A 388 40.71 -16.01 -19.44
C GLY A 388 41.46 -15.16 -20.45
N VAL A 389 41.50 -13.85 -20.24
CA VAL A 389 42.20 -12.91 -21.10
C VAL A 389 42.78 -11.74 -20.31
N ASP A 390 44.05 -11.42 -20.57
CA ASP A 390 44.68 -10.22 -19.99
C ASP A 390 45.64 -9.55 -20.98
N VAL A 391 46.06 -8.31 -20.67
CA VAL A 391 46.80 -7.44 -21.57
C VAL A 391 48.00 -6.78 -20.87
N ASP A 392 49.18 -6.84 -21.50
CA ASP A 392 50.35 -6.18 -20.93
C ASP A 392 50.42 -4.69 -21.27
N ASN A 393 51.33 -3.96 -20.62
CA ASN A 393 51.57 -2.54 -20.88
C ASN A 393 51.97 -2.21 -22.32
N GLY A 394 52.40 -3.20 -23.11
CA GLY A 394 52.70 -3.07 -24.53
C GLY A 394 51.50 -3.30 -25.45
N GLY A 395 50.35 -3.68 -24.89
CA GLY A 395 49.13 -4.05 -25.60
C GLY A 395 49.11 -5.49 -26.08
N ASN A 396 50.09 -6.34 -25.71
CA ASN A 396 50.05 -7.74 -26.11
C ASN A 396 48.96 -8.46 -25.31
N ILE A 397 48.17 -9.28 -25.99
CA ILE A 397 47.00 -9.97 -25.43
C ILE A 397 47.41 -11.39 -25.09
N TYR A 398 47.11 -11.83 -23.87
CA TYR A 398 47.38 -13.16 -23.35
C TYR A 398 46.05 -13.87 -23.12
N VAL A 399 45.95 -15.13 -23.54
CA VAL A 399 44.69 -15.86 -23.56
C VAL A 399 44.89 -17.25 -22.97
N ALA A 400 44.04 -17.64 -22.03
CA ALA A 400 43.87 -19.01 -21.58
C ALA A 400 42.94 -19.74 -22.57
N ASP A 401 43.53 -20.53 -23.47
CA ASP A 401 42.83 -21.31 -24.49
C ASP A 401 42.47 -22.69 -23.91
N THR A 402 41.44 -22.67 -23.09
CA THR A 402 41.16 -23.69 -22.05
C THR A 402 41.04 -25.10 -22.62
N TRP A 403 40.24 -25.30 -23.67
CA TRP A 403 40.02 -26.65 -24.20
C TRP A 403 41.19 -27.18 -25.03
N ASN A 404 42.03 -26.27 -25.53
CA ASN A 404 43.31 -26.65 -26.12
C ASN A 404 44.42 -26.86 -25.08
N ASN A 405 44.15 -26.68 -23.79
CA ASN A 405 45.09 -26.91 -22.69
C ASN A 405 46.41 -26.15 -22.85
N ARG A 406 46.30 -24.90 -23.31
CA ARG A 406 47.42 -24.02 -23.62
C ARG A 406 47.13 -22.57 -23.27
N ILE A 407 48.18 -21.76 -23.26
CA ILE A 407 48.04 -20.31 -23.31
C ILE A 407 48.55 -19.78 -24.64
N GLN A 408 47.99 -18.67 -25.10
CA GLN A 408 48.45 -17.96 -26.29
C GLN A 408 48.78 -16.50 -25.95
N ARG A 409 49.76 -15.94 -26.66
CA ARG A 409 50.04 -14.50 -26.67
C ARG A 409 49.95 -13.97 -28.09
N TYR A 410 49.25 -12.85 -28.28
CA TYR A 410 49.18 -12.06 -29.51
C TYR A 410 49.91 -10.74 -29.31
N ASP A 411 50.55 -10.24 -30.37
CA ASP A 411 51.04 -8.86 -30.35
C ASP A 411 49.88 -7.85 -30.30
N ALA A 412 50.19 -6.60 -29.95
CA ALA A 412 49.20 -5.52 -29.84
C ALA A 412 48.41 -5.19 -31.12
N LEU A 413 48.78 -5.80 -32.25
CA LEU A 413 48.09 -5.64 -33.53
C LEU A 413 47.38 -6.93 -33.96
N GLY A 414 47.37 -7.99 -33.14
CA GLY A 414 46.82 -9.28 -33.50
C GLY A 414 47.59 -10.11 -34.51
N LYS A 415 48.76 -9.64 -34.98
CA LYS A 415 49.36 -10.14 -36.23
C LYS A 415 50.27 -11.33 -36.03
N THR A 416 50.98 -11.35 -34.91
CA THR A 416 51.87 -12.43 -34.55
C THR A 416 51.44 -13.02 -33.23
N TRP A 417 51.61 -14.33 -33.10
CA TRP A 417 51.23 -15.04 -31.91
C TRP A 417 52.24 -16.13 -31.55
N GLN A 418 52.21 -16.53 -30.28
CA GLN A 418 52.98 -17.63 -29.71
C GLN A 418 52.08 -18.43 -28.78
N ALA A 419 52.30 -19.74 -28.68
CA ALA A 419 51.57 -20.60 -27.76
C ALA A 419 52.54 -21.35 -26.85
N LEU A 420 52.05 -21.66 -25.66
CA LEU A 420 52.71 -22.55 -24.71
C LEU A 420 51.71 -23.61 -24.28
N ASP A 421 52.01 -24.86 -24.59
CA ASP A 421 51.19 -26.02 -24.21
C ASP A 421 51.62 -26.58 -22.83
N GLY A 422 50.83 -27.51 -22.29
CA GLY A 422 51.18 -28.27 -21.09
C GLY A 422 50.40 -27.91 -19.84
N PHE A 423 49.29 -27.19 -20.01
CA PHE A 423 48.33 -26.89 -18.95
C PHE A 423 47.25 -27.98 -18.90
N LEU A 424 46.38 -27.93 -17.90
CA LEU A 424 45.19 -28.75 -17.81
C LEU A 424 44.04 -27.87 -17.33
N ASP A 425 43.11 -27.58 -18.23
CA ASP A 425 41.96 -26.71 -17.95
C ASP A 425 42.39 -25.33 -17.39
N PRO A 426 43.25 -24.56 -18.10
CA PRO A 426 43.62 -23.22 -17.65
C PRO A 426 42.39 -22.31 -17.73
N GLN A 427 41.92 -21.81 -16.58
CA GLN A 427 40.69 -21.02 -16.49
C GLN A 427 40.95 -19.53 -16.67
N ASP A 428 42.09 -19.04 -16.19
CA ASP A 428 42.40 -17.61 -16.16
C ASP A 428 43.90 -17.33 -16.36
N ILE A 429 44.23 -16.12 -16.80
CA ILE A 429 45.58 -15.64 -17.05
C ILE A 429 45.70 -14.16 -16.67
N ALA A 430 46.78 -13.78 -15.99
CA ALA A 430 47.08 -12.39 -15.67
C ALA A 430 48.54 -12.04 -15.95
N VAL A 431 48.80 -10.80 -16.36
CA VAL A 431 50.14 -10.28 -16.62
C VAL A 431 50.47 -9.07 -15.75
N SER A 432 51.53 -9.18 -14.96
CA SER A 432 51.98 -8.10 -14.10
C SER A 432 52.64 -6.97 -14.90
N SER A 433 52.73 -5.79 -14.28
CA SER A 433 53.41 -4.62 -14.89
C SER A 433 54.89 -4.83 -15.21
N ASP A 434 55.56 -5.79 -14.55
CA ASP A 434 56.95 -6.20 -14.82
C ASP A 434 57.07 -7.41 -15.77
N GLY A 435 55.96 -7.89 -16.33
CA GLY A 435 55.91 -8.89 -17.40
C GLY A 435 55.98 -10.33 -16.91
N ILE A 436 55.55 -10.60 -15.68
CA ILE A 436 55.29 -11.94 -15.18
C ILE A 436 53.88 -12.33 -15.60
N ILE A 437 53.72 -13.56 -16.05
CA ILE A 437 52.46 -14.15 -16.48
C ILE A 437 52.09 -15.20 -15.45
N ALA A 438 50.92 -15.07 -14.83
CA ALA A 438 50.33 -16.06 -13.94
C ALA A 438 49.18 -16.74 -14.67
N VAL A 439 49.15 -18.08 -14.65
CA VAL A 439 48.10 -18.88 -15.28
C VAL A 439 47.43 -19.72 -14.22
N ALA A 440 46.13 -19.56 -14.03
CA ALA A 440 45.32 -20.43 -13.18
C ALA A 440 45.13 -21.79 -13.88
N ASP A 441 46.07 -22.71 -13.64
CA ASP A 441 46.09 -24.06 -14.19
C ASP A 441 45.21 -24.98 -13.33
N THR A 442 43.91 -24.74 -13.40
CA THR A 442 42.89 -25.24 -12.46
C THR A 442 42.86 -26.76 -12.37
N GLY A 443 42.93 -27.45 -13.51
CA GLY A 443 42.95 -28.92 -13.54
C GLY A 443 44.21 -29.53 -12.90
N ASN A 444 45.29 -28.76 -12.80
CA ASN A 444 46.51 -29.13 -12.08
C ASN A 444 46.57 -28.58 -10.64
N PHE A 445 45.51 -27.92 -10.14
CA PHE A 445 45.44 -27.36 -8.79
C PHE A 445 46.60 -26.40 -8.46
N SER A 446 47.02 -25.60 -9.45
CA SER A 446 48.20 -24.74 -9.32
C SER A 446 48.09 -23.47 -10.14
N VAL A 447 48.81 -22.43 -9.74
CA VAL A 447 49.09 -21.28 -10.60
C VAL A 447 50.51 -21.41 -11.13
N GLN A 448 50.66 -21.43 -12.46
CA GLN A 448 51.96 -21.52 -13.13
C GLN A 448 52.45 -20.12 -13.51
N LEU A 449 53.73 -19.83 -13.24
CA LEU A 449 54.34 -18.52 -13.45
C LEU A 449 55.37 -18.57 -14.56
N TYR A 450 55.30 -17.61 -15.49
CA TYR A 450 56.23 -17.46 -16.61
C TYR A 450 56.69 -16.01 -16.74
N ASN A 451 57.79 -15.79 -17.45
CA ASN A 451 58.19 -14.45 -17.87
C ASN A 451 57.64 -14.13 -19.28
N ALA A 452 57.81 -12.89 -19.75
CA ALA A 452 57.44 -12.47 -21.10
C ALA A 452 58.13 -13.24 -22.25
N ALA A 453 59.14 -14.06 -21.99
CA ALA A 453 59.74 -14.97 -22.98
C ALA A 453 59.15 -16.39 -22.93
N PHE A 454 58.13 -16.62 -22.10
CA PHE A 454 57.58 -17.94 -21.75
C PHE A 454 58.58 -18.88 -21.06
N ASP A 455 59.63 -18.34 -20.43
CA ASP A 455 60.46 -19.15 -19.54
C ASP A 455 59.73 -19.35 -18.20
N PHE A 456 59.76 -20.57 -17.69
CA PHE A 456 59.16 -20.93 -16.41
C PHE A 456 59.87 -20.23 -15.24
N VAL A 457 59.09 -19.59 -14.38
CA VAL A 457 59.54 -18.85 -13.19
C VAL A 457 59.29 -19.62 -11.92
N GLY A 458 58.12 -20.26 -11.79
CA GLY A 458 57.73 -20.98 -10.58
C GLY A 458 56.28 -21.47 -10.61
N THR A 459 55.87 -22.14 -9.54
CA THR A 459 54.51 -22.65 -9.34
C THR A 459 54.03 -22.25 -7.96
N ILE A 460 52.76 -21.88 -7.86
CA ILE A 460 52.04 -21.69 -6.60
C ILE A 460 51.02 -22.82 -6.49
N ASP A 461 51.16 -23.63 -5.45
CA ASP A 461 50.30 -24.76 -5.13
C ASP A 461 50.11 -24.90 -3.60
N ASN A 462 49.32 -25.90 -3.20
CA ASN A 462 49.12 -26.25 -1.78
C ASN A 462 50.44 -26.36 -0.98
N SER A 463 51.51 -26.90 -1.60
CA SER A 463 52.79 -27.13 -0.93
C SER A 463 53.53 -25.81 -0.68
N SER A 464 53.50 -24.90 -1.65
CA SER A 464 54.11 -23.58 -1.54
C SER A 464 53.38 -22.66 -0.55
N LEU A 465 52.05 -22.80 -0.45
CA LEU A 465 51.21 -21.95 0.39
C LEU A 465 51.11 -22.45 1.85
N ASN A 466 51.53 -23.68 2.14
CA ASN A 466 51.37 -24.34 3.44
C ASN A 466 49.91 -24.33 3.95
N LEU A 467 48.94 -24.50 3.06
CA LEU A 467 47.51 -24.46 3.39
C LEU A 467 46.97 -25.86 3.72
N THR A 468 45.97 -25.89 4.61
CA THR A 468 45.14 -27.07 4.92
C THR A 468 43.67 -26.66 5.03
N PRO A 469 42.70 -27.44 4.52
CA PRO A 469 42.82 -28.70 3.77
C PRO A 469 43.34 -28.54 2.33
N PHE A 470 43.55 -29.66 1.62
CA PHE A 470 44.22 -29.80 0.30
C PHE A 470 43.40 -29.30 -0.91
N ASP A 471 42.47 -28.39 -0.71
CA ASP A 471 41.47 -28.04 -1.71
C ASP A 471 41.79 -26.66 -2.32
N PHE A 472 43.04 -26.46 -2.77
CA PHE A 472 43.43 -25.27 -3.54
C PHE A 472 43.09 -25.49 -5.01
N LYS A 473 42.05 -24.80 -5.49
CA LYS A 473 41.59 -24.86 -6.87
C LYS A 473 41.55 -23.44 -7.44
N PRO A 474 42.67 -22.95 -8.00
CA PRO A 474 42.72 -21.59 -8.51
C PRO A 474 41.78 -21.47 -9.70
N ARG A 475 40.85 -20.52 -9.66
CA ARG A 475 39.93 -20.22 -10.76
C ARG A 475 40.35 -18.95 -11.49
N SER A 476 40.61 -17.88 -10.75
CA SER A 476 41.00 -16.58 -11.29
C SER A 476 42.23 -16.01 -10.59
N VAL A 477 43.00 -15.21 -11.32
CA VAL A 477 44.24 -14.58 -10.87
C VAL A 477 44.28 -13.11 -11.31
N SER A 478 44.71 -12.19 -10.44
CA SER A 478 45.00 -10.81 -10.83
C SER A 478 46.13 -10.21 -9.99
N PHE A 479 46.88 -9.29 -10.59
CA PHE A 479 48.01 -8.61 -9.94
C PHE A 479 47.62 -7.21 -9.47
N ASP A 480 48.07 -6.83 -8.28
CA ASP A 480 48.07 -5.42 -7.89
C ASP A 480 49.27 -4.65 -8.48
N GLN A 481 49.26 -3.32 -8.37
CA GLN A 481 50.35 -2.45 -8.85
C GLN A 481 51.70 -2.69 -8.16
N SER A 482 51.72 -3.37 -7.02
CA SER A 482 52.95 -3.72 -6.30
C SER A 482 53.52 -5.08 -6.72
N GLY A 483 52.82 -5.81 -7.59
CA GLY A 483 53.16 -7.16 -8.05
C GLY A 483 52.74 -8.25 -7.07
N ASN A 484 51.84 -7.97 -6.13
CA ASN A 484 51.21 -9.03 -5.33
C ASN A 484 50.13 -9.70 -6.19
N LEU A 485 50.03 -11.02 -6.08
CA LEU A 485 49.08 -11.82 -6.84
C LEU A 485 47.94 -12.25 -5.93
N PHE A 486 46.72 -11.98 -6.37
CA PHE A 486 45.47 -12.42 -5.76
C PHE A 486 44.93 -13.58 -6.56
N ILE A 487 44.48 -14.62 -5.86
CA ILE A 487 44.08 -15.89 -6.45
C ILE A 487 42.74 -16.29 -5.85
N VAL A 488 41.71 -16.44 -6.68
CA VAL A 488 40.44 -17.02 -6.27
C VAL A 488 40.62 -18.53 -6.12
N ASP A 489 40.49 -19.02 -4.90
CA ASP A 489 40.50 -20.42 -4.54
C ASP A 489 39.05 -20.90 -4.36
N ASP A 490 38.47 -21.37 -5.47
CA ASP A 490 37.07 -21.79 -5.58
C ASP A 490 36.71 -22.88 -4.56
N ALA A 491 37.54 -23.92 -4.47
CA ALA A 491 37.24 -25.07 -3.64
C ALA A 491 37.29 -24.77 -2.12
N SER A 492 37.95 -23.67 -1.72
CA SER A 492 37.97 -23.21 -0.33
C SER A 492 37.18 -21.90 -0.11
N SER A 493 36.39 -21.46 -1.09
CA SER A 493 35.58 -20.23 -1.04
C SER A 493 36.34 -19.03 -0.47
N ARG A 494 37.52 -18.73 -1.03
CA ARG A 494 38.41 -17.67 -0.50
C ARG A 494 39.29 -17.05 -1.58
N VAL A 495 39.89 -15.92 -1.26
CA VAL A 495 40.97 -15.30 -2.03
C VAL A 495 42.29 -15.47 -1.28
N VAL A 496 43.30 -15.99 -1.95
CA VAL A 496 44.68 -16.14 -1.48
C VAL A 496 45.53 -14.99 -2.02
N VAL A 497 46.34 -14.38 -1.17
CA VAL A 497 47.25 -13.28 -1.55
C VAL A 497 48.68 -13.72 -1.34
N VAL A 498 49.48 -13.66 -2.40
CA VAL A 498 50.94 -13.86 -2.35
C VAL A 498 51.67 -12.57 -2.73
N ASN A 499 52.86 -12.36 -2.17
CA ASN A 499 53.67 -11.19 -2.49
C ASN A 499 54.38 -11.36 -3.85
N LYS A 500 55.09 -10.33 -4.31
CA LYS A 500 55.91 -10.38 -5.54
C LYS A 500 57.06 -11.40 -5.56
N ASN A 501 57.40 -11.99 -4.42
CA ASN A 501 58.32 -13.13 -4.33
C ASN A 501 57.58 -14.47 -4.33
N TYR A 502 56.26 -14.44 -4.55
CA TYR A 502 55.32 -15.57 -4.54
C TYR A 502 55.23 -16.29 -3.19
N GLU A 503 55.47 -15.56 -2.11
CA GLU A 503 55.31 -16.08 -0.74
C GLU A 503 53.89 -15.75 -0.24
N PHE A 504 53.24 -16.70 0.42
CA PHE A 504 51.94 -16.50 1.05
C PHE A 504 51.96 -15.33 2.04
N VAL A 505 51.02 -14.41 1.88
CA VAL A 505 50.83 -13.24 2.75
C VAL A 505 49.62 -13.45 3.66
N ARG A 506 48.46 -13.69 3.06
CA ARG A 506 47.18 -13.85 3.74
C ARG A 506 46.16 -14.54 2.84
N SER A 507 45.04 -14.95 3.42
CA SER A 507 43.82 -15.26 2.70
C SER A 507 42.62 -14.65 3.42
N PHE A 508 41.52 -14.45 2.70
CA PHE A 508 40.25 -13.96 3.23
C PHE A 508 39.09 -14.59 2.45
N GLY A 509 37.91 -14.67 3.07
CA GLY A 509 36.78 -15.45 2.55
C GLY A 509 36.56 -16.76 3.29
N SER A 510 35.30 -17.17 3.36
CA SER A 510 34.84 -18.48 3.79
C SER A 510 33.53 -18.81 3.09
N ALA A 511 33.13 -20.09 3.05
CA ALA A 511 31.87 -20.48 2.44
C ALA A 511 30.67 -19.80 3.12
N GLY A 512 29.81 -19.14 2.33
CA GLY A 512 28.59 -18.49 2.83
C GLY A 512 28.15 -17.29 1.99
N ALA A 513 27.01 -16.70 2.37
CA ALA A 513 26.39 -15.56 1.69
C ALA A 513 26.52 -14.24 2.47
N GLY A 514 27.20 -14.23 3.62
CA GLY A 514 27.42 -13.03 4.42
C GLY A 514 28.51 -12.10 3.87
N VAL A 515 28.77 -11.02 4.62
CA VAL A 515 29.89 -10.11 4.36
C VAL A 515 31.21 -10.87 4.49
N ALA A 516 32.06 -10.79 3.46
CA ALA A 516 33.33 -11.49 3.38
C ALA A 516 33.20 -13.03 3.35
N GLU A 517 32.04 -13.55 2.96
CA GLU A 517 31.81 -14.96 2.67
C GLU A 517 31.53 -15.15 1.17
N PHE A 518 31.88 -16.30 0.59
CA PHE A 518 31.68 -16.59 -0.82
C PHE A 518 30.93 -17.91 -1.02
N LEU A 519 29.97 -17.96 -1.93
CA LEU A 519 29.28 -19.19 -2.35
C LEU A 519 30.02 -19.87 -3.50
N SER A 520 30.42 -19.10 -4.51
CA SER A 520 31.17 -19.54 -5.68
C SER A 520 31.95 -18.33 -6.24
N PRO A 521 33.09 -17.98 -5.63
CA PRO A 521 33.87 -16.84 -6.09
C PRO A 521 34.48 -17.18 -7.47
N THR A 522 34.37 -16.28 -8.44
CA THR A 522 34.66 -16.59 -9.85
C THR A 522 35.80 -15.80 -10.46
N ALA A 523 35.85 -14.49 -10.22
CA ALA A 523 36.93 -13.61 -10.65
C ALA A 523 37.38 -12.67 -9.54
N VAL A 524 38.63 -12.21 -9.63
CA VAL A 524 39.20 -11.19 -8.76
C VAL A 524 39.88 -10.13 -9.60
N ASP A 525 39.68 -8.86 -9.26
CA ASP A 525 40.47 -7.77 -9.81
C ASP A 525 40.78 -6.69 -8.77
N ILE A 526 41.84 -5.94 -8.99
CA ILE A 526 42.38 -4.97 -8.02
C ILE A 526 42.51 -3.61 -8.67
N ASP A 527 41.83 -2.61 -8.12
CA ASP A 527 41.97 -1.25 -8.62
C ASP A 527 43.34 -0.64 -8.29
N LYS A 528 43.65 0.47 -8.94
CA LYS A 528 44.91 1.21 -8.72
C LYS A 528 45.15 1.68 -7.28
N ASN A 529 44.11 1.73 -6.44
CA ASN A 529 44.20 2.14 -5.04
C ASN A 529 44.39 0.91 -4.11
N GLY A 530 44.35 -0.31 -4.67
CA GLY A 530 44.49 -1.57 -3.96
C GLY A 530 43.18 -2.11 -3.39
N LYS A 531 42.03 -1.57 -3.81
CA LYS A 531 40.71 -2.12 -3.46
C LYS A 531 40.48 -3.40 -4.26
N VAL A 532 40.03 -4.46 -3.59
CA VAL A 532 39.90 -5.78 -4.21
C VAL A 532 38.44 -6.07 -4.48
N TYR A 533 38.12 -6.44 -5.72
CA TYR A 533 36.78 -6.77 -6.17
C TYR A 533 36.73 -8.26 -6.47
N VAL A 534 35.71 -8.95 -5.98
CA VAL A 534 35.54 -10.40 -6.15
C VAL A 534 34.11 -10.67 -6.59
N THR A 535 33.93 -11.28 -7.76
CA THR A 535 32.63 -11.80 -8.19
C THR A 535 32.32 -13.09 -7.46
N ASP A 536 31.09 -13.24 -7.00
CA ASP A 536 30.60 -14.39 -6.24
C ASP A 536 29.15 -14.64 -6.62
N ARG A 537 28.94 -15.54 -7.59
CA ARG A 537 27.64 -15.71 -8.26
C ARG A 537 27.05 -14.36 -8.69
N SER A 538 25.92 -14.00 -8.10
CA SER A 538 25.09 -12.85 -8.40
C SER A 538 25.61 -11.49 -7.95
N ARG A 539 26.73 -11.45 -7.22
CA ARG A 539 27.20 -10.23 -6.58
C ARG A 539 28.69 -10.00 -6.74
N VAL A 540 29.10 -8.74 -6.60
CA VAL A 540 30.50 -8.34 -6.44
C VAL A 540 30.73 -7.83 -5.03
N GLN A 541 31.67 -8.44 -4.32
CA GLN A 541 32.11 -7.95 -3.02
C GLN A 541 33.39 -7.15 -3.16
N VAL A 542 33.51 -6.10 -2.35
CA VAL A 542 34.65 -5.19 -2.40
C VAL A 542 35.33 -5.05 -1.04
N PHE A 543 36.66 -5.21 -1.01
CA PHE A 543 37.49 -5.35 0.20
C PHE A 543 38.56 -4.27 0.34
#